data_AF-Q3J617-F1
#
_entry.id   AF-Q3J617-F1
#
_cell.length_a   1.000
_cell.length_b   1.000
_cell.length_c   1.000
_cell.angle_alpha   90.00
_cell.angle_beta   90.00
_cell.angle_gamma   90.00
#
_symmetry.space_group_name_H-M   'P 1'
#
loop_
_entity.id
_entity.type
_entity.pdbx_description
1 polymer ?
#
loop_
_entity_poly.entity_id
_entity_poly.type
_entity_poly.pdbx_seq_one_letter_code
_entity_poly.pdbx_strand_id
1 'polypeptide(L)'
;MLIARDERILKRRVDDYLWRDRSKTVLALRQVLVEKFGDFEKVSIFGGMIRDIARNGKRGFRSDVDLVIDAPAAEVKDLADRLAAKPNLFGGFGYRTARWEIDFWALETSWAHKHGHINASSVDDLMEGTFFDWDAAHYDLKSRKLYFQSGYLERIRSRTLGVNLVETPSAVGNAVRAVRRVLLWDLRASPCLLDFVEHVVSNEGLETLSRYEKRKHQRSVCEAYVERSRLLEALAAGNNKVYFLRGSPRQLELPGIFLSSTPRGLANNSEHRASARL
;
A
#
# COMPACT_ATOMS: atom_id res chain seq x y z
N MET A 1 -5.53 -1.92 -20.57
CA MET A 1 -4.36 -2.69 -20.07
C MET A 1 -4.15 -2.34 -18.60
N LEU A 2 -4.43 -3.27 -17.67
CA LEU A 2 -4.36 -3.00 -16.22
C LEU A 2 -2.89 -2.91 -15.74
N ILE A 3 -2.09 -3.94 -16.03
CA ILE A 3 -0.68 -4.01 -15.61
C ILE A 3 0.22 -3.22 -16.57
N ALA A 4 1.24 -2.54 -16.04
CA ALA A 4 2.26 -1.84 -16.80
C ALA A 4 3.16 -2.85 -17.54
N ARG A 5 3.36 -2.63 -18.85
CA ARG A 5 4.06 -3.59 -19.72
C ARG A 5 5.59 -3.44 -19.72
N ASP A 6 6.04 -2.22 -19.49
CA ASP A 6 7.44 -1.80 -19.59
C ASP A 6 7.67 -0.58 -18.68
N GLU A 7 8.94 -0.27 -18.44
CA GLU A 7 9.40 0.86 -17.62
C GLU A 7 8.80 2.17 -18.09
N ARG A 8 8.83 2.44 -19.40
CA ARG A 8 8.33 3.68 -19.99
C ARG A 8 6.85 3.90 -19.66
N ILE A 9 6.03 2.85 -19.73
CA ILE A 9 4.61 2.92 -19.36
C ILE A 9 4.47 3.16 -17.86
N LEU A 10 5.21 2.44 -17.01
CA LEU A 10 5.11 2.63 -15.56
C LEU A 10 5.49 4.06 -15.17
N LYS A 11 6.66 4.51 -15.63
CA LYS A 11 7.14 5.88 -15.41
C LYS A 11 6.12 6.91 -15.87
N ARG A 12 5.58 6.76 -17.09
CA ARG A 12 4.54 7.67 -17.60
C ARG A 12 3.31 7.67 -16.69
N ARG A 13 2.87 6.53 -16.19
CA ARG A 13 1.69 6.45 -15.29
C ARG A 13 1.96 7.13 -13.94
N VAL A 14 3.16 6.98 -13.38
CA VAL A 14 3.57 7.65 -12.14
C VAL A 14 3.64 9.16 -12.38
N ASP A 15 4.27 9.60 -13.48
CA ASP A 15 4.34 11.01 -13.85
C ASP A 15 2.94 11.61 -14.10
N ASP A 16 2.10 10.89 -14.85
CA ASP A 16 0.73 11.31 -15.14
C ASP A 16 -0.08 11.45 -13.85
N TYR A 17 0.09 10.54 -12.88
CA TYR A 17 -0.54 10.64 -11.57
C TYR A 17 -0.01 11.85 -10.80
N LEU A 18 1.28 11.88 -10.47
CA LEU A 18 1.84 12.89 -9.58
C LEU A 18 1.81 14.30 -10.16
N TRP A 19 2.01 14.47 -11.47
CA TRP A 19 2.28 15.79 -12.08
C TRP A 19 1.21 16.27 -13.05
N ARG A 20 0.39 15.38 -13.63
CA ARG A 20 -0.61 15.77 -14.64
C ARG A 20 -2.06 15.60 -14.20
N ASP A 21 -2.32 14.72 -13.23
CA ASP A 21 -3.67 14.57 -12.70
C ASP A 21 -4.09 15.86 -11.98
N ARG A 22 -5.29 16.33 -12.33
CA ARG A 22 -5.89 17.59 -11.84
C ARG A 22 -7.02 17.35 -10.84
N SER A 23 -7.23 16.11 -10.41
CA SER A 23 -8.18 15.83 -9.34
C SER A 23 -7.76 16.55 -8.05
N LYS A 24 -8.75 17.05 -7.31
CA LYS A 24 -8.51 17.81 -6.07
C LYS A 24 -7.63 17.03 -5.07
N THR A 25 -7.84 15.72 -5.00
CA THR A 25 -7.07 14.81 -4.14
C THR A 25 -5.59 14.79 -4.50
N VAL A 26 -5.27 14.62 -5.79
CA VAL A 26 -3.88 14.55 -6.24
C VAL A 26 -3.19 15.92 -6.22
N LEU A 27 -3.93 16.99 -6.51
CA LEU A 27 -3.40 18.36 -6.33
C LEU A 27 -3.03 18.62 -4.87
N ALA A 28 -3.87 18.20 -3.91
CA ALA A 28 -3.55 18.31 -2.49
C ALA A 28 -2.31 17.48 -2.11
N LEU A 29 -2.13 16.28 -2.69
CA LEU A 29 -0.91 15.51 -2.47
C LEU A 29 0.31 16.28 -2.97
N ARG A 30 0.27 16.73 -4.23
CA ARG A 30 1.37 17.46 -4.86
C ARG A 30 1.73 18.71 -4.05
N GLN A 31 0.74 19.44 -3.56
CA GLN A 31 0.95 20.59 -2.71
C GLN A 31 1.70 20.22 -1.44
N VAL A 32 1.28 19.16 -0.74
CA VAL A 32 1.98 18.68 0.47
C VAL A 32 3.41 18.24 0.15
N LEU A 33 3.61 17.47 -0.93
CA LEU A 33 4.95 17.02 -1.34
C LEU A 33 5.89 18.21 -1.62
N VAL A 34 5.41 19.21 -2.36
CA VAL A 34 6.21 20.39 -2.70
C VAL A 34 6.44 21.29 -1.48
N GLU A 35 5.40 21.65 -0.75
CA GLU A 35 5.49 22.63 0.34
C GLU A 35 6.18 22.10 1.61
N LYS A 36 6.10 20.78 1.86
CA LYS A 36 6.62 20.20 3.12
C LYS A 36 7.91 19.42 2.93
N PHE A 37 8.12 18.84 1.76
CA PHE A 37 9.27 17.98 1.47
C PHE A 37 10.16 18.53 0.34
N GLY A 38 9.76 19.62 -0.33
CA GLY A 38 10.47 20.15 -1.50
C GLY A 38 11.83 20.79 -1.21
N ASP A 39 12.11 21.16 0.03
CA ASP A 39 13.39 21.75 0.45
C ASP A 39 14.52 20.72 0.56
N PHE A 40 14.18 19.43 0.62
CA PHE A 40 15.18 18.35 0.64
C PHE A 40 15.66 18.05 -0.78
N GLU A 41 16.97 17.86 -0.93
CA GLU A 41 17.58 17.58 -2.22
C GLU A 41 17.12 16.25 -2.83
N LYS A 42 16.90 15.23 -1.98
CA LYS A 42 16.55 13.88 -2.42
C LYS A 42 15.47 13.26 -1.55
N VAL A 43 14.28 13.17 -2.14
CA VAL A 43 13.08 12.58 -1.56
C VAL A 43 12.48 11.61 -2.57
N SER A 44 12.26 10.37 -2.13
CA SER A 44 11.68 9.32 -2.98
C SER A 44 10.38 8.77 -2.40
N ILE A 45 9.37 8.60 -3.26
CA ILE A 45 8.20 7.77 -2.92
C ILE A 45 8.59 6.30 -3.06
N PHE A 46 8.36 5.50 -2.03
CA PHE A 46 8.75 4.09 -2.00
C PHE A 46 7.55 3.14 -2.09
N GLY A 47 7.76 1.98 -2.72
CA GLY A 47 6.88 0.82 -2.64
C GLY A 47 5.44 1.02 -3.12
N GLY A 48 4.51 1.21 -2.18
CA GLY A 48 3.10 0.90 -2.38
C GLY A 48 2.40 1.69 -3.47
N MET A 49 2.72 2.97 -3.61
CA MET A 49 2.19 3.78 -4.70
C MET A 49 2.59 3.24 -6.07
N ILE A 50 3.87 2.93 -6.25
CA ILE A 50 4.41 2.49 -7.54
C ILE A 50 3.82 1.14 -7.90
N ARG A 51 3.77 0.20 -6.95
CA ARG A 51 3.12 -1.11 -7.10
C ARG A 51 1.68 -0.99 -7.57
N ASP A 52 0.88 -0.15 -6.90
CA ASP A 52 -0.54 -0.03 -7.24
C ASP A 52 -0.75 0.58 -8.64
N ILE A 53 0.06 1.59 -9.00
CA ILE A 53 0.05 2.21 -10.32
C ILE A 53 0.54 1.23 -11.40
N ALA A 54 1.53 0.41 -11.11
CA ALA A 54 2.00 -0.65 -11.99
C ALA A 54 0.89 -1.67 -12.24
N ARG A 55 0.20 -2.13 -11.18
CA ARG A 55 -0.83 -3.18 -11.28
C ARG A 55 -2.11 -2.72 -11.96
N ASN A 56 -2.62 -1.53 -11.60
CA ASN A 56 -3.98 -1.10 -11.95
C ASN A 56 -4.08 0.34 -12.46
N GLY A 57 -2.95 1.03 -12.64
CA GLY A 57 -2.91 2.44 -12.99
C GLY A 57 -3.51 3.34 -11.89
N LYS A 58 -3.76 4.61 -12.24
CA LYS A 58 -4.17 5.63 -11.26
C LYS A 58 -5.40 5.29 -10.43
N ARG A 59 -6.39 4.61 -11.02
CA ARG A 59 -7.65 4.27 -10.33
C ARG A 59 -7.44 3.20 -9.25
N GLY A 60 -6.38 2.41 -9.40
CA GLY A 60 -6.04 1.33 -8.48
C GLY A 60 -5.14 1.75 -7.31
N PHE A 61 -4.64 2.99 -7.28
CA PHE A 61 -3.90 3.48 -6.14
C PHE A 61 -4.80 3.54 -4.91
N ARG A 62 -4.39 2.79 -3.89
CA ARG A 62 -5.09 2.64 -2.60
C ARG A 62 -4.10 2.54 -1.45
N SER A 63 -2.79 2.58 -1.70
CA SER A 63 -1.78 2.62 -0.65
C SER A 63 -1.65 4.01 -0.02
N ASP A 64 -1.08 4.01 1.15
CA ASP A 64 -0.34 5.10 1.77
C ASP A 64 0.78 5.65 0.85
N VAL A 65 1.30 6.82 1.22
CA VAL A 65 2.47 7.42 0.57
C VAL A 65 3.64 7.32 1.54
N ASP A 66 4.58 6.43 1.22
CA ASP A 66 5.82 6.26 1.95
C ASP A 66 6.93 7.11 1.31
N LEU A 67 7.62 7.94 2.10
CA LEU A 67 8.73 8.77 1.66
C LEU A 67 10.05 8.38 2.35
N VAL A 68 11.10 8.25 1.55
CA VAL A 68 12.48 8.20 2.06
C VAL A 68 13.16 9.52 1.75
N ILE A 69 13.78 10.12 2.77
CA ILE A 69 14.55 11.34 2.66
C ILE A 69 16.04 11.00 2.84
N ASP A 70 16.85 11.30 1.84
CA ASP A 70 18.31 11.14 1.90
C ASP A 70 18.92 12.41 2.50
N ALA A 71 18.75 12.54 3.82
CA ALA A 71 19.23 13.64 4.64
C ALA A 71 19.53 13.12 6.06
N PRO A 72 20.34 13.84 6.86
CA PRO A 72 20.59 13.47 8.26
C PRO A 72 19.28 13.29 9.05
N ALA A 73 19.18 12.28 9.93
CA ALA A 73 17.92 12.06 10.65
C ALA A 73 17.55 13.20 11.60
N ALA A 74 18.52 14.00 12.04
CA ALA A 74 18.24 15.22 12.80
C ALA A 74 17.35 16.19 11.99
N GLU A 75 17.66 16.42 10.71
CA GLU A 75 16.87 17.30 9.85
C GLU A 75 15.47 16.74 9.56
N VAL A 76 15.39 15.42 9.37
CA VAL A 76 14.11 14.71 9.18
C VAL A 76 13.27 14.74 10.45
N LYS A 77 13.90 14.63 11.62
CA LYS A 77 13.23 14.78 12.91
C LYS A 77 12.72 16.21 13.11
N ASP A 78 13.51 17.22 12.77
CA ASP A 78 13.09 18.62 12.86
C ASP A 78 11.89 18.89 11.93
N LEU A 79 11.86 18.28 10.75
CA LEU A 79 10.67 18.29 9.89
C LEU A 79 9.48 17.65 10.59
N ALA A 80 9.65 16.49 11.21
CA ALA A 80 8.59 15.80 11.92
C ALA A 80 8.00 16.65 13.05
N ASP A 81 8.86 17.32 13.82
CA ASP A 81 8.45 18.22 14.90
C ASP A 81 7.66 19.42 14.33
N ARG A 82 8.14 20.05 13.24
CA ARG A 82 7.41 21.14 12.56
C ARG A 82 6.05 20.72 12.01
N LEU A 83 5.92 19.47 11.55
CA LEU A 83 4.67 18.92 11.02
C LEU A 83 3.75 18.35 12.11
N ALA A 84 4.20 18.30 13.37
CA ALA A 84 3.56 17.53 14.44
C ALA A 84 3.28 16.07 14.04
N ALA A 85 4.21 15.48 13.28
CA ALA A 85 4.14 14.08 12.85
C ALA A 85 4.45 13.14 14.02
N LYS A 86 3.86 11.94 13.99
CA LYS A 86 4.00 10.97 15.10
C LYS A 86 5.00 9.89 14.75
N PRO A 87 5.90 9.47 15.65
CA PRO A 87 6.82 8.37 15.37
C PRO A 87 6.06 7.07 15.09
N ASN A 88 6.58 6.27 14.16
CA ASN A 88 6.04 4.96 13.80
C ASN A 88 6.98 3.82 14.24
N LEU A 89 6.50 2.57 14.14
CA LEU A 89 7.25 1.38 14.57
C LEU A 89 8.45 1.04 13.67
N PHE A 90 8.59 1.71 12.53
CA PHE A 90 9.63 1.45 11.53
C PHE A 90 10.80 2.43 11.61
N GLY A 91 10.83 3.31 12.62
CA GLY A 91 11.87 4.33 12.78
C GLY A 91 11.64 5.61 11.98
N GLY A 92 10.42 5.79 11.45
CA GLY A 92 9.96 6.98 10.76
C GLY A 92 8.87 7.73 11.51
N PHE A 93 8.15 8.57 10.77
CA PHE A 93 7.07 9.41 11.27
C PHE A 93 5.87 9.35 10.33
N GLY A 94 4.67 9.34 10.90
CA GLY A 94 3.41 9.47 10.18
C GLY A 94 2.86 10.89 10.26
N TYR A 95 2.64 11.50 9.11
CA TYR A 95 2.02 12.81 8.94
C TYR A 95 0.65 12.65 8.29
N ARG A 96 -0.39 13.17 8.96
CA ARG A 96 -1.78 13.06 8.49
C ARG A 96 -2.33 14.45 8.17
N THR A 97 -2.88 14.57 6.96
CA THR A 97 -3.67 15.71 6.51
C THR A 97 -5.15 15.32 6.40
N ALA A 98 -6.02 16.27 6.05
CA ALA A 98 -7.42 15.97 5.79
C ALA A 98 -7.66 14.95 4.64
N ARG A 99 -6.68 14.78 3.75
CA ARG A 99 -6.82 13.95 2.53
C ARG A 99 -5.80 12.83 2.39
N TRP A 100 -4.70 12.87 3.15
CA TRP A 100 -3.56 11.99 2.95
C TRP A 100 -2.93 11.58 4.27
N GLU A 101 -2.47 10.33 4.30
CA GLU A 101 -1.56 9.80 5.29
C GLU A 101 -0.23 9.54 4.58
N ILE A 102 0.82 10.17 5.10
CA ILE A 102 2.17 10.15 4.54
C ILE A 102 3.10 9.67 5.64
N ASP A 103 3.72 8.52 5.44
CA ASP A 103 4.80 8.05 6.29
C ASP A 103 6.12 8.49 5.67
N PHE A 104 7.06 8.93 6.50
CA PHE A 104 8.38 9.35 6.03
C PHE A 104 9.48 9.00 7.02
N TRP A 105 10.69 8.76 6.52
CA TRP A 105 11.86 8.50 7.34
C TRP A 105 13.15 8.94 6.63
N ALA A 106 14.20 9.10 7.43
CA ALA A 106 15.55 9.31 6.90
C ALA A 106 16.09 7.98 6.38
N LEU A 107 16.94 8.02 5.34
CA LEU A 107 17.63 6.83 4.85
C LEU A 107 18.28 6.05 6.01
N GLU A 108 19.02 6.75 6.87
CA GLU A 108 19.75 6.18 8.01
C GLU A 108 18.84 5.54 9.08
N THR A 109 17.56 5.92 9.15
CA THR A 109 16.60 5.33 10.11
C THR A 109 15.72 4.25 9.51
N SER A 110 15.89 3.94 8.23
CA SER A 110 15.17 2.85 7.55
C SER A 110 15.37 1.54 8.32
N TRP A 111 14.27 0.88 8.68
CA TRP A 111 14.29 -0.27 9.59
C TRP A 111 15.32 -1.35 9.20
N ALA A 112 15.32 -1.80 7.94
CA ALA A 112 16.21 -2.87 7.47
C ALA A 112 17.69 -2.49 7.56
N HIS A 113 18.01 -1.22 7.28
CA HIS A 113 19.37 -0.71 7.41
C HIS A 113 19.79 -0.60 8.88
N LYS A 114 18.95 0.02 9.70
CA LYS A 114 19.19 0.24 11.14
C LYS A 114 19.43 -1.07 11.92
N HIS A 115 18.80 -2.16 11.50
CA HIS A 115 18.94 -3.47 12.15
C HIS A 115 20.02 -4.36 11.50
N GLY A 116 20.78 -3.83 10.53
CA GLY A 116 21.90 -4.54 9.91
C GLY A 116 21.49 -5.62 8.90
N HIS A 117 20.24 -5.62 8.43
CA HIS A 117 19.77 -6.55 7.40
C HIS A 117 20.21 -6.13 6.00
N ILE A 118 20.42 -4.83 5.80
CA ILE A 118 21.03 -4.27 4.58
C ILE A 118 22.05 -3.19 4.94
N ASN A 119 23.03 -2.98 4.07
CA ASN A 119 23.93 -1.82 4.13
C ASN A 119 23.53 -0.82 3.05
N ALA A 120 22.82 0.24 3.42
CA ALA A 120 22.32 1.23 2.48
C ALA A 120 23.22 2.47 2.49
N SER A 121 23.81 2.76 1.34
CA SER A 121 24.57 3.99 1.06
C SER A 121 23.77 5.01 0.25
N SER A 122 22.66 4.56 -0.33
CA SER A 122 21.76 5.34 -1.17
C SER A 122 20.32 4.84 -1.00
N VAL A 123 19.36 5.66 -1.43
CA VAL A 123 17.94 5.30 -1.43
C VAL A 123 17.67 4.03 -2.27
N ASP A 124 18.41 3.85 -3.36
CA ASP A 124 18.27 2.71 -4.26
C ASP A 124 18.56 1.38 -3.52
N ASP A 125 19.56 1.39 -2.62
CA ASP A 125 19.93 0.21 -1.80
C ASP A 125 18.79 -0.24 -0.87
N LEU A 126 17.86 0.67 -0.51
CA LEU A 126 16.73 0.32 0.36
C LEU A 126 15.71 -0.60 -0.32
N MET A 127 15.76 -0.76 -1.65
CA MET A 127 14.89 -1.70 -2.35
C MET A 127 15.12 -3.14 -1.87
N GLU A 128 16.37 -3.47 -1.53
CA GLU A 128 16.75 -4.76 -0.95
C GLU A 128 16.14 -4.96 0.45
N GLY A 129 15.79 -3.88 1.15
CA GLY A 129 15.18 -3.91 2.49
C GLY A 129 13.66 -4.06 2.50
N THR A 130 13.01 -4.11 1.32
CA THR A 130 11.56 -4.26 1.26
C THR A 130 11.14 -5.70 1.54
N PHE A 131 10.04 -5.90 2.28
CA PHE A 131 9.59 -7.25 2.59
C PHE A 131 9.05 -7.98 1.35
N PHE A 132 8.21 -7.31 0.55
CA PHE A 132 7.65 -7.90 -0.66
C PHE A 132 8.44 -7.42 -1.88
N ASP A 133 8.72 -8.34 -2.80
CA ASP A 133 9.40 -8.06 -4.07
C ASP A 133 8.65 -7.06 -4.99
N TRP A 134 7.35 -6.92 -4.80
CA TRP A 134 6.50 -5.92 -5.47
C TRP A 134 6.60 -4.52 -4.86
N ASP A 135 7.23 -4.40 -3.69
CA ASP A 135 7.46 -3.12 -2.99
C ASP A 135 8.89 -2.58 -3.28
N ALA A 136 9.74 -3.35 -3.97
CA ALA A 136 11.12 -3.01 -4.34
C ALA A 136 11.21 -2.02 -5.53
N ALA A 137 10.62 -0.84 -5.36
CA ALA A 137 10.65 0.25 -6.32
C ALA A 137 10.54 1.62 -5.62
N HIS A 138 11.18 2.64 -6.19
CA HIS A 138 11.01 4.02 -5.73
C HIS A 138 11.02 5.03 -6.87
N TYR A 139 10.47 6.21 -6.59
CA TYR A 139 10.38 7.32 -7.52
C TYR A 139 10.93 8.57 -6.88
N ASP A 140 12.02 9.09 -7.43
CA ASP A 140 12.66 10.32 -6.96
C ASP A 140 11.85 11.54 -7.42
N LEU A 141 11.40 12.35 -6.46
CA LEU A 141 10.46 13.46 -6.73
C LEU A 141 11.10 14.59 -7.55
N LYS A 142 12.39 14.88 -7.30
CA LYS A 142 13.08 16.04 -7.88
C LYS A 142 13.55 15.74 -9.30
N SER A 143 14.28 14.65 -9.48
CA SER A 143 14.75 14.17 -10.79
C SER A 143 13.65 13.52 -11.63
N ARG A 144 12.52 13.16 -11.00
CA ARG A 144 11.38 12.47 -11.63
C ARG A 144 11.79 11.15 -12.28
N LYS A 145 12.74 10.45 -11.67
CA LYS A 145 13.23 9.15 -12.13
C LYS A 145 12.59 8.02 -11.34
N LEU A 146 12.31 6.94 -12.06
CA LEU A 146 11.74 5.72 -11.51
C LEU A 146 12.85 4.67 -11.44
N TYR A 147 12.95 4.02 -10.30
CA TYR A 147 13.91 2.95 -10.04
C TYR A 147 13.16 1.74 -9.50
N PHE A 148 13.59 0.55 -9.88
CA PHE A 148 13.07 -0.71 -9.35
C PHE A 148 14.11 -1.81 -9.52
N GLN A 149 14.03 -2.81 -8.66
CA GLN A 149 14.92 -3.96 -8.71
C GLN A 149 14.74 -4.75 -10.02
N SER A 150 15.80 -5.41 -10.48
CA SER A 150 15.73 -6.27 -11.67
C SER A 150 14.61 -7.32 -11.54
N GLY A 151 13.89 -7.58 -12.63
CA GLY A 151 12.76 -8.52 -12.64
C GLY A 151 11.44 -7.97 -12.06
N TYR A 152 11.40 -6.72 -11.57
CA TYR A 152 10.22 -6.14 -10.92
C TYR A 152 8.94 -6.24 -11.77
N LEU A 153 9.01 -5.80 -13.03
CA LEU A 153 7.85 -5.83 -13.93
C LEU A 153 7.50 -7.25 -14.38
N GLU A 154 8.47 -8.15 -14.52
CA GLU A 154 8.25 -9.57 -14.79
C GLU A 154 7.41 -10.20 -13.68
N ARG A 155 7.76 -9.96 -12.41
CA ARG A 155 7.04 -10.49 -11.24
C ARG A 155 5.62 -9.95 -11.12
N ILE A 156 5.43 -8.65 -11.38
CA ILE A 156 4.07 -8.07 -11.41
C ILE A 156 3.24 -8.68 -12.55
N ARG A 157 3.83 -8.84 -13.74
CA ARG A 157 3.14 -9.43 -14.91
C ARG A 157 2.81 -10.90 -14.75
N SER A 158 3.70 -11.68 -14.10
CA SER A 158 3.46 -13.10 -13.81
C SER A 158 2.42 -13.32 -12.70
N ARG A 159 2.01 -12.24 -12.01
CA ARG A 159 1.08 -12.26 -10.87
C ARG A 159 1.58 -13.14 -9.74
N THR A 160 2.90 -13.20 -9.55
CA THR A 160 3.53 -13.93 -8.45
C THR A 160 4.07 -12.92 -7.46
N LEU A 161 3.57 -12.95 -6.23
CA LEU A 161 4.06 -12.16 -5.10
C LEU A 161 5.07 -13.00 -4.32
N GLY A 162 6.24 -12.43 -4.05
CA GLY A 162 7.30 -13.08 -3.29
C GLY A 162 7.75 -12.28 -2.08
N VAL A 163 8.68 -12.89 -1.35
CA VAL A 163 9.47 -12.23 -0.30
C VAL A 163 10.76 -11.73 -0.93
N ASN A 164 11.16 -10.52 -0.58
CA ASN A 164 12.45 -9.94 -0.93
C ASN A 164 13.40 -9.98 0.28
N LEU A 165 13.04 -9.33 1.39
CA LEU A 165 13.70 -9.51 2.69
C LEU A 165 12.73 -10.16 3.70
N VAL A 166 13.13 -11.28 4.32
CA VAL A 166 12.25 -12.02 5.24
C VAL A 166 12.18 -11.37 6.62
N GLU A 167 13.25 -10.72 7.04
CA GLU A 167 13.34 -10.02 8.32
C GLU A 167 12.34 -8.86 8.34
N THR A 168 11.56 -8.81 9.43
CA THR A 168 10.47 -7.84 9.56
C THR A 168 10.17 -7.53 11.01
N PRO A 169 9.77 -6.29 11.34
CA PRO A 169 9.30 -5.96 12.68
C PRO A 169 7.94 -6.60 13.01
N SER A 170 7.23 -7.17 12.03
CA SER A 170 5.95 -7.84 12.28
C SER A 170 5.70 -9.01 11.32
N ALA A 171 6.08 -10.22 11.74
CA ALA A 171 5.84 -11.44 10.96
C ALA A 171 4.33 -11.70 10.74
N VAL A 172 3.50 -11.61 11.79
CA VAL A 172 2.03 -11.71 11.68
C VAL A 172 1.47 -10.65 10.76
N GLY A 173 1.94 -9.40 10.86
CA GLY A 173 1.46 -8.30 10.02
C GLY A 173 1.76 -8.52 8.54
N ASN A 174 2.96 -9.00 8.22
CA ASN A 174 3.33 -9.33 6.84
C ASN A 174 2.64 -10.60 6.33
N ALA A 175 2.41 -11.61 7.17
CA ALA A 175 1.62 -12.78 6.79
C ALA A 175 0.18 -12.38 6.43
N VAL A 176 -0.47 -11.54 7.23
CA VAL A 176 -1.81 -11.00 6.91
C VAL A 176 -1.78 -10.18 5.62
N ARG A 177 -0.77 -9.33 5.41
CA ARG A 177 -0.61 -8.59 4.14
C ARG A 177 -0.45 -9.55 2.96
N ALA A 178 0.33 -10.61 3.10
CA ALA A 178 0.53 -11.62 2.06
C ALA A 178 -0.79 -12.30 1.70
N VAL A 179 -1.50 -12.85 2.69
CA VAL A 179 -2.79 -13.52 2.49
C VAL A 179 -3.79 -12.61 1.78
N ARG A 180 -3.95 -11.37 2.26
CA ARG A 180 -4.88 -10.40 1.66
C ARG A 180 -4.49 -10.06 0.22
N ARG A 181 -3.22 -9.78 -0.03
CA ARG A 181 -2.75 -9.41 -1.38
C ARG A 181 -2.95 -10.57 -2.34
N VAL A 182 -2.51 -11.77 -1.97
CA VAL A 182 -2.61 -12.95 -2.83
C VAL A 182 -4.06 -13.28 -3.16
N LEU A 183 -4.94 -13.33 -2.15
CA LEU A 183 -6.33 -13.72 -2.37
C LEU A 183 -7.19 -12.62 -2.98
N LEU A 184 -7.07 -11.37 -2.52
CA LEU A 184 -7.91 -10.27 -3.01
C LEU A 184 -7.43 -9.68 -4.34
N TRP A 185 -6.15 -9.86 -4.68
CA TRP A 185 -5.60 -9.40 -5.96
C TRP A 185 -5.42 -10.54 -6.96
N ASP A 186 -5.88 -11.74 -6.61
CA ASP A 186 -5.87 -12.91 -7.48
C ASP A 186 -4.44 -13.16 -8.02
N LEU A 187 -3.51 -13.36 -7.08
CA LEU A 187 -2.10 -13.64 -7.32
C LEU A 187 -1.77 -15.06 -6.88
N ARG A 188 -0.56 -15.51 -7.23
CA ARG A 188 0.08 -16.68 -6.62
C ARG A 188 1.16 -16.22 -5.65
N ALA A 189 1.29 -16.93 -4.54
CA ALA A 189 2.46 -16.80 -3.69
C ALA A 189 3.66 -17.53 -4.34
N SER A 190 4.85 -16.97 -4.25
CA SER A 190 6.09 -17.69 -4.54
C SER A 190 6.35 -18.77 -3.48
N PRO A 191 7.22 -19.77 -3.74
CA PRO A 191 7.61 -20.75 -2.73
C PRO A 191 8.10 -20.11 -1.42
N CYS A 192 9.01 -19.14 -1.49
CA CYS A 192 9.51 -18.46 -0.29
C CYS A 192 8.40 -17.73 0.50
N LEU A 193 7.38 -17.20 -0.18
CA LEU A 193 6.25 -16.56 0.49
C LEU A 193 5.32 -17.59 1.15
N LEU A 194 5.13 -18.75 0.52
CA LEU A 194 4.39 -19.87 1.12
C LEU A 194 5.10 -20.37 2.38
N ASP A 195 6.42 -20.59 2.31
CA ASP A 195 7.23 -21.03 3.44
C ASP A 195 7.14 -20.04 4.60
N PHE A 196 7.24 -18.74 4.31
CA PHE A 196 7.07 -17.68 5.30
C PHE A 196 5.69 -17.73 5.96
N VAL A 197 4.61 -17.82 5.17
CA VAL A 197 3.24 -17.86 5.72
C VAL A 197 3.02 -19.14 6.51
N GLU A 198 3.50 -20.29 6.04
CA GLU A 198 3.43 -21.56 6.76
C GLU A 198 4.13 -21.47 8.10
N HIS A 199 5.35 -20.92 8.13
CA HIS A 199 6.12 -20.73 9.36
C HIS A 199 5.36 -19.87 10.37
N VAL A 200 4.84 -18.71 9.94
CA VAL A 200 4.08 -17.82 10.83
C VAL A 200 2.80 -18.49 11.33
N VAL A 201 2.04 -19.15 10.47
CA VAL A 201 0.80 -19.84 10.87
C VAL A 201 1.08 -21.01 11.81
N SER A 202 2.18 -21.72 11.62
CA SER A 202 2.57 -22.84 12.48
C SER A 202 2.95 -22.38 13.89
N ASN A 203 3.57 -21.21 14.02
CA ASN A 203 3.99 -20.67 15.31
C ASN A 203 2.88 -19.88 16.02
N GLU A 204 2.09 -19.10 15.28
CA GLU A 204 1.15 -18.13 15.85
C GLU A 204 -0.32 -18.58 15.77
N GLY A 205 -0.62 -19.52 14.87
CA GLY A 205 -1.98 -20.00 14.58
C GLY A 205 -2.79 -19.06 13.68
N LEU A 206 -3.73 -19.64 12.90
CA LEU A 206 -4.64 -18.89 12.01
C LEU A 206 -5.51 -17.88 12.76
N GLU A 207 -5.93 -18.20 13.98
CA GLU A 207 -6.77 -17.31 14.79
C GLU A 207 -6.05 -16.00 15.12
N THR A 208 -4.73 -16.05 15.35
CA THR A 208 -3.92 -14.85 15.60
C THR A 208 -3.85 -13.96 14.36
N LEU A 209 -3.70 -14.54 13.17
CA LEU A 209 -3.76 -13.78 11.91
C LEU A 209 -5.14 -13.13 11.72
N SER A 210 -6.22 -13.87 11.94
CA SER A 210 -7.60 -13.37 11.85
C SER A 210 -7.87 -12.24 12.83
N ARG A 211 -7.46 -12.38 14.10
CA ARG A 211 -7.56 -11.34 15.13
C ARG A 211 -6.74 -10.10 14.75
N TYR A 212 -5.53 -10.28 14.25
CA TYR A 212 -4.70 -9.17 13.77
C TYR A 212 -5.36 -8.44 12.60
N GLU A 213 -5.87 -9.19 11.63
CA GLU A 213 -6.54 -8.64 10.46
C GLU A 213 -7.79 -7.83 10.84
N LYS A 214 -8.65 -8.34 11.73
CA LYS A 214 -9.84 -7.66 12.23
C LYS A 214 -9.56 -6.33 12.93
N ARG A 215 -8.42 -6.22 13.63
CA ARG A 215 -8.03 -4.94 14.27
C ARG A 215 -7.69 -3.86 13.24
N LYS A 216 -7.20 -4.26 12.06
CA LYS A 216 -6.79 -3.33 10.99
C LYS A 216 -7.83 -3.16 9.88
N HIS A 217 -8.71 -4.13 9.71
CA HIS A 217 -9.65 -4.21 8.60
C HIS A 217 -11.04 -4.63 9.09
N GLN A 218 -12.09 -4.06 8.50
CA GLN A 218 -13.47 -4.38 8.87
C GLN A 218 -13.88 -5.85 8.63
N ARG A 219 -13.17 -6.55 7.73
CA ARG A 219 -13.42 -7.97 7.39
C ARG A 219 -12.10 -8.73 7.33
N SER A 220 -12.10 -9.94 7.86
CA SER A 220 -10.98 -10.86 7.78
C SER A 220 -11.14 -11.84 6.63
N VAL A 221 -10.13 -11.95 5.78
CA VAL A 221 -10.01 -12.99 4.76
C VAL A 221 -9.46 -14.27 5.39
N CYS A 222 -8.61 -14.15 6.41
CA CYS A 222 -8.04 -15.29 7.13
C CYS A 222 -9.11 -16.18 7.77
N GLU A 223 -10.23 -15.61 8.22
CA GLU A 223 -11.35 -16.37 8.85
C GLU A 223 -12.07 -17.34 7.92
N ALA A 224 -11.89 -17.21 6.60
CA ALA A 224 -12.43 -18.19 5.67
C ALA A 224 -11.71 -19.55 5.76
N TYR A 225 -10.58 -19.62 6.46
CA TYR A 225 -9.74 -20.80 6.56
C TYR A 225 -9.67 -21.30 8.01
N VAL A 226 -10.07 -22.56 8.21
CA VAL A 226 -9.94 -23.26 9.50
C VAL A 226 -8.66 -24.09 9.54
N GLU A 227 -8.26 -24.64 8.40
CA GLU A 227 -7.09 -25.51 8.27
C GLU A 227 -5.92 -24.78 7.57
N ARG A 228 -4.71 -24.95 8.12
CA ARG A 228 -3.47 -24.39 7.55
C ARG A 228 -3.25 -24.85 6.11
N SER A 229 -3.41 -26.14 5.83
CA SER A 229 -3.24 -26.72 4.49
C SER A 229 -4.13 -26.04 3.46
N ARG A 230 -5.41 -25.80 3.80
CA ARG A 230 -6.37 -25.11 2.93
C ARG A 230 -5.95 -23.68 2.60
N LEU A 231 -5.40 -22.95 3.58
CA LEU A 231 -4.87 -21.62 3.31
C LEU A 231 -3.67 -21.70 2.35
N LEU A 232 -2.71 -22.59 2.59
CA LEU A 232 -1.51 -22.72 1.75
C LEU A 232 -1.85 -23.16 0.32
N GLU A 233 -2.75 -24.12 0.15
CA GLU A 233 -3.30 -24.53 -1.16
C GLU A 233 -3.92 -23.33 -1.90
N ALA A 234 -4.71 -22.53 -1.18
CA ALA A 234 -5.35 -21.35 -1.73
C ALA A 234 -4.35 -20.27 -2.18
N LEU A 235 -3.27 -20.06 -1.43
CA LEU A 235 -2.21 -19.10 -1.78
C LEU A 235 -1.36 -19.58 -2.97
N ALA A 236 -1.14 -20.89 -3.08
CA ALA A 236 -0.36 -21.49 -4.15
C ALA A 236 -1.12 -21.53 -5.50
N ALA A 237 -2.42 -21.82 -5.47
CA ALA A 237 -3.23 -22.00 -6.67
C ALA A 237 -3.44 -20.70 -7.47
N GLY A 238 -3.56 -19.56 -6.78
CA GLY A 238 -3.77 -18.22 -7.34
C GLY A 238 -4.86 -18.09 -8.38
N ASN A 239 -6.02 -18.69 -8.10
CA ASN A 239 -7.27 -18.47 -8.82
C ASN A 239 -8.47 -18.88 -7.95
N ASN A 240 -8.60 -18.27 -6.76
CA ASN A 240 -9.74 -18.56 -5.88
C ASN A 240 -10.95 -17.74 -6.30
N LYS A 241 -11.67 -18.23 -7.32
CA LYS A 241 -13.08 -17.84 -7.56
C LYS A 241 -14.04 -18.37 -6.48
N VAL A 242 -13.55 -19.04 -5.44
CA VAL A 242 -14.32 -19.61 -4.32
C VAL A 242 -13.75 -18.92 -3.05
N TYR A 243 -14.41 -18.00 -2.35
CA TYR A 243 -15.65 -18.16 -1.56
C TYR A 243 -16.36 -16.82 -1.26
N PHE A 244 -16.06 -15.71 -1.94
CA PHE A 244 -16.75 -14.42 -1.70
C PHE A 244 -17.96 -14.19 -2.63
N LEU A 245 -18.90 -15.14 -2.70
CA LEU A 245 -20.23 -14.89 -3.26
C LEU A 245 -21.13 -14.23 -2.20
N ARG A 246 -21.03 -12.89 -2.13
CA ARG A 246 -22.08 -11.88 -1.87
C ARG A 246 -21.40 -10.59 -1.42
N GLY A 247 -21.16 -9.72 -2.40
CA GLY A 247 -20.53 -8.41 -2.21
C GLY A 247 -19.02 -8.52 -2.09
N SER A 248 -18.33 -8.49 -3.24
CA SER A 248 -16.89 -8.26 -3.32
C SER A 248 -16.52 -7.18 -2.29
N PRO A 249 -15.71 -7.50 -1.26
CA PRO A 249 -15.19 -6.46 -0.39
C PRO A 249 -14.38 -5.55 -1.30
N ARG A 250 -14.88 -4.33 -1.52
CA ARG A 250 -14.06 -3.27 -2.10
C ARG A 250 -12.79 -3.25 -1.27
N GLN A 251 -11.63 -3.46 -1.91
CA GLN A 251 -10.34 -3.16 -1.33
C GLN A 251 -10.47 -1.78 -0.67
N LEU A 252 -10.23 -1.73 0.65
CA LEU A 252 -10.47 -0.57 1.51
C LEU A 252 -10.15 0.74 0.76
N GLU A 253 -11.12 1.63 0.71
CA GLU A 253 -10.90 3.00 0.26
C GLU A 253 -10.06 3.69 1.34
N LEU A 254 -8.77 3.87 1.08
CA LEU A 254 -7.97 4.82 1.85
C LEU A 254 -8.45 6.25 1.54
N PRO A 255 -8.34 7.18 2.50
CA PRO A 255 -8.88 8.53 2.37
C PRO A 255 -8.28 9.21 1.15
N GLY A 256 -9.13 9.68 0.24
CA GLY A 256 -8.70 10.24 -1.04
C GLY A 256 -9.77 10.17 -2.14
N ILE A 257 -10.72 9.24 -2.03
CA ILE A 257 -11.90 9.20 -2.90
C ILE A 257 -13.15 9.44 -2.05
N PHE A 258 -13.42 10.71 -1.74
CA PHE A 258 -14.77 11.08 -1.35
C PHE A 258 -15.60 11.19 -2.64
N LEU A 259 -16.26 10.11 -3.03
CA LEU A 259 -17.47 10.25 -3.84
C LEU A 259 -18.57 10.66 -2.87
N SER A 260 -18.96 11.94 -2.91
CA SER A 260 -20.17 12.41 -2.26
C SER A 260 -21.36 11.74 -2.95
N SER A 261 -21.80 10.58 -2.45
CA SER A 261 -23.12 10.05 -2.79
C SER A 261 -24.14 10.74 -1.91
N THR A 262 -24.54 11.96 -2.28
CA THR A 262 -25.86 12.45 -1.91
C THR A 262 -26.85 11.68 -2.78
N PRO A 263 -27.83 10.94 -2.23
CA PRO A 263 -28.90 10.39 -3.04
C PRO A 263 -29.74 11.55 -3.60
N ARG A 264 -29.61 11.84 -4.89
CA ARG A 264 -30.64 12.58 -5.63
C ARG A 264 -31.72 11.59 -6.03
N GLY A 265 -32.96 11.91 -5.68
CA GLY A 265 -34.13 11.45 -6.41
C GLY A 265 -34.99 10.42 -5.70
N LEU A 266 -35.91 10.90 -4.87
CA LEU A 266 -37.30 10.47 -4.94
C LEU A 266 -38.16 11.73 -4.86
N ALA A 267 -38.34 12.37 -6.02
CA ALA A 267 -39.52 13.18 -6.26
C ALA A 267 -40.61 12.21 -6.72
N ASN A 268 -41.64 12.03 -5.90
CA ASN A 268 -42.94 11.56 -6.36
C ASN A 268 -43.98 12.57 -5.87
N ASN A 269 -44.62 13.22 -6.84
CA ASN A 269 -45.79 14.06 -6.68
C ASN A 269 -47.06 13.21 -6.71
N SER A 270 -48.12 13.77 -6.11
CA SER A 270 -49.55 13.39 -6.15
C SER A 270 -49.92 12.09 -5.40
N GLU A 271 -50.95 12.06 -4.54
CA GLU A 271 -52.29 12.61 -4.71
C GLU A 271 -52.96 13.13 -3.42
N HIS A 272 -53.96 13.97 -3.67
CA HIS A 272 -55.01 14.48 -2.78
C HIS A 272 -55.59 13.50 -1.74
N ARG A 273 -55.86 14.02 -0.54
CA ARG A 273 -57.25 14.19 -0.03
C ARG A 273 -57.32 15.16 1.15
N ALA A 274 -58.37 15.97 1.10
CA ALA A 274 -58.69 17.07 2.00
C ALA A 274 -59.42 16.63 3.28
N SER A 275 -59.62 17.62 4.17
CA SER A 275 -60.57 17.69 5.30
C SER A 275 -60.09 17.05 6.62
N ALA A 276 -60.24 17.65 7.81
CA ALA A 276 -60.87 18.89 8.26
C ALA A 276 -60.41 19.21 9.71
N ARG A 277 -60.53 20.49 10.10
CA ARG A 277 -60.97 21.04 11.42
C ARG A 277 -60.83 20.09 12.63
N LEU A 278 -60.08 20.42 13.68
CA LEU A 278 -60.19 21.54 14.62
C LEU A 278 -58.87 21.63 15.41
#